data_AF-A0A7W1BZF9-F1
#
_entry.id   AF-A0A7W1BZF9-F1
#
_cell.length_a   1.000
_cell.length_b   1.000
_cell.length_c   1.000
_cell.angle_alpha   90.00
_cell.angle_beta   90.00
_cell.angle_gamma   90.00
#
_symmetry.space_group_name_H-M   'P 1'
#
loop_
_entity.id
_entity.type
_entity.pdbx_description
1 polymer ?
#
loop_
_entity_poly.entity_id
_entity_poly.type
_entity_poly.pdbx_seq_one_letter_code
_entity_poly.pdbx_strand_id
1 'polypeptide(L)'
;MPTMISGRRLIPGYTVRAALPYVFLSLFLLTAVLFAQQSGRFAELALYTQIPFSLLADVSLALLPNVLVFTMPAAVLAGVMIGFARMGSDSEIVAMRAAGVGTWTLLWPVLMIGLLVAGATTYIQMKEAPQAARDLKKAALQGTLRKLDSPVEPRDFNTEIPGYLIYVRDGDKAQGSWG
;
A
#
# COMPACT_ATOMS: atom_id res chain seq x y z
N MET A 1 13.85 -12.40 -48.88
CA MET A 1 13.16 -11.41 -48.03
C MET A 1 12.55 -12.03 -46.75
N PRO A 2 13.33 -12.57 -45.77
CA PRO A 2 12.76 -13.03 -44.48
C PRO A 2 13.15 -12.18 -43.25
N THR A 3 13.98 -11.14 -43.39
CA THR A 3 14.59 -10.43 -42.25
C THR A 3 13.69 -9.37 -41.58
N MET A 4 12.66 -8.85 -42.26
CA MET A 4 11.79 -7.81 -41.67
C MET A 4 10.85 -8.32 -40.57
N ILE A 5 10.54 -9.62 -40.54
CA ILE A 5 9.56 -10.18 -39.58
C ILE A 5 10.17 -10.32 -38.18
N SER A 6 11.50 -10.51 -38.09
CA SER A 6 12.19 -10.66 -36.80
C SER A 6 12.28 -9.35 -36.01
N GLY A 7 12.36 -8.20 -36.68
CA GLY A 7 12.45 -6.89 -36.03
C GLY A 7 11.24 -6.55 -35.16
N ARG A 8 10.02 -6.94 -35.58
CA ARG A 8 8.77 -6.67 -34.83
C ARG A 8 8.69 -7.40 -33.50
N ARG A 9 9.41 -8.53 -33.34
CA ARG A 9 9.44 -9.31 -32.09
C ARG A 9 10.45 -8.79 -31.06
N LEU A 10 11.43 -8.00 -31.49
CA LEU A 10 12.47 -7.46 -30.61
C LEU A 10 12.01 -6.20 -29.87
N ILE A 11 11.14 -5.40 -30.50
CA ILE A 11 10.65 -4.12 -29.95
C ILE A 11 9.97 -4.29 -28.59
N PRO A 12 9.06 -5.27 -28.37
CA PRO A 12 8.42 -5.44 -27.07
C PRO A 12 9.41 -5.72 -25.94
N GLY A 13 10.41 -6.58 -26.20
CA GLY A 13 11.45 -6.89 -25.22
C GLY A 13 12.36 -5.69 -24.94
N TYR A 14 12.63 -4.88 -25.96
CA TYR A 14 13.37 -3.63 -25.81
C TYR A 14 12.63 -2.64 -24.93
N THR A 15 11.34 -2.37 -25.18
CA THR A 15 10.53 -1.44 -24.39
C THR A 15 10.50 -1.83 -22.91
N VAL A 16 10.36 -3.13 -22.61
CA VAL A 16 10.42 -3.61 -21.23
C VAL A 16 11.79 -3.35 -20.63
N ARG A 17 12.86 -3.71 -21.33
CA ARG A 17 14.23 -3.54 -20.83
C ARG A 17 14.60 -2.06 -20.61
N ALA A 18 14.06 -1.17 -21.43
CA ALA A 18 14.23 0.27 -21.30
C ALA A 18 13.46 0.82 -20.08
N ALA A 19 12.24 0.34 -19.81
CA ALA A 19 11.43 0.80 -18.67
C ALA A 19 11.85 0.16 -17.33
N LEU A 20 12.36 -1.07 -17.34
CA LEU A 20 12.69 -1.86 -16.15
C LEU A 20 13.59 -1.14 -15.12
N PRO A 21 14.73 -0.50 -15.49
CA PRO A 21 15.58 0.18 -14.51
C PRO A 21 14.85 1.32 -13.80
N TYR A 22 13.99 2.04 -14.52
CA TYR A 22 13.19 3.11 -13.93
C TYR A 22 12.10 2.59 -13.00
N VAL A 23 11.49 1.44 -13.32
CA VAL A 23 10.54 0.78 -12.41
C VAL A 23 11.22 0.38 -11.11
N PHE A 24 12.41 -0.22 -11.16
CA PHE A 24 13.16 -0.57 -9.95
C PHE A 24 13.60 0.66 -9.16
N LEU A 25 14.06 1.72 -9.85
CA LEU A 25 14.42 2.96 -9.20
C LEU A 25 13.21 3.60 -8.51
N SER A 26 12.07 3.71 -9.20
CA SER A 26 10.83 4.23 -8.64
C SER A 26 10.35 3.37 -7.47
N LEU A 27 10.45 2.04 -7.56
CA LEU A 27 10.08 1.14 -6.48
C LEU A 27 10.94 1.36 -5.25
N PHE A 28 12.26 1.44 -5.43
CA PHE A 28 13.19 1.71 -4.35
C PHE A 28 12.91 3.06 -3.68
N LEU A 29 12.77 4.13 -4.48
CA LEU A 29 12.52 5.47 -3.96
C LEU A 29 11.18 5.57 -3.23
N LEU A 30 10.08 5.09 -3.84
CA LEU A 30 8.76 5.15 -3.23
C LEU A 30 8.69 4.29 -1.96
N THR A 31 9.31 3.11 -1.97
CA THR A 31 9.39 2.24 -0.79
C THR A 31 10.20 2.90 0.31
N ALA A 32 11.37 3.47 0.01
CA ALA A 32 12.19 4.18 0.99
C ALA A 32 11.42 5.36 1.63
N VAL A 33 10.75 6.17 0.82
CA VAL A 33 9.97 7.33 1.29
C VAL A 33 8.81 6.89 2.18
N LEU A 34 7.97 5.94 1.74
CA LEU A 34 6.83 5.48 2.54
C LEU A 34 7.27 4.71 3.78
N PHE A 35 8.34 3.92 3.69
CA PHE A 35 8.90 3.20 4.82
C PHE A 35 9.44 4.15 5.89
N ALA A 36 10.17 5.20 5.49
CA ALA A 36 10.64 6.24 6.40
C ALA A 36 9.47 6.98 7.06
N GLN A 37 8.43 7.31 6.28
CA GLN A 37 7.23 7.97 6.80
C GLN A 37 6.48 7.10 7.82
N GLN A 38 6.28 5.80 7.53
CA GLN A 38 5.61 4.90 8.48
C GLN A 38 6.48 4.68 9.72
N SER A 39 7.76 4.38 9.56
CA SER A 39 8.69 4.13 10.68
C SER A 39 8.79 5.34 11.62
N GLY A 40 8.80 6.57 11.08
CA GLY A 40 8.80 7.79 11.89
C GLY A 40 7.60 7.90 12.84
N ARG A 41 6.40 7.53 12.36
CA ARG A 41 5.18 7.52 13.20
C ARG A 41 5.31 6.53 14.36
N PHE A 42 5.87 5.35 14.12
CA PHE A 42 6.08 4.35 15.19
C PHE A 42 7.22 4.74 16.14
N ALA A 43 8.24 5.43 15.65
CA ALA A 43 9.34 5.93 16.49
C ALA A 43 8.85 6.97 17.51
N GLU A 44 7.96 7.88 17.09
CA GLU A 44 7.32 8.84 18.01
C GLU A 44 6.55 8.10 19.11
N LEU A 45 5.74 7.10 18.77
CA LEU A 45 5.05 6.24 19.75
C LEU A 45 6.00 5.49 20.69
N ALA A 46 7.15 5.04 20.19
CA ALA A 46 8.12 4.33 21.01
C ALA A 46 8.84 5.22 22.03
N LEU A 47 9.11 6.48 21.68
CA LEU A 47 9.73 7.45 22.59
C LEU A 47 8.83 7.73 23.80
N TYR A 48 7.51 7.70 23.63
CA TYR A 48 6.56 7.83 24.75
C TYR A 48 6.45 6.58 25.62
N THR A 49 6.81 5.39 25.11
CA THR A 49 6.46 4.10 25.73
C THR A 49 7.68 3.24 26.14
N GLN A 50 8.91 3.75 26.04
CA GLN A 50 10.16 3.03 26.35
C GLN A 50 10.27 1.63 25.69
N ILE A 51 9.86 1.51 24.43
CA ILE A 51 9.87 0.23 23.72
C ILE A 51 11.31 -0.14 23.31
N PRO A 52 11.78 -1.39 23.53
CA PRO A 52 13.11 -1.81 23.10
C PRO A 52 13.29 -1.75 21.57
N PHE A 53 14.48 -1.32 21.12
CA PHE A 53 14.81 -1.10 19.70
C PHE A 53 14.66 -2.36 18.82
N SER A 54 14.86 -3.55 19.38
CA SER A 54 14.62 -4.82 18.68
C SER A 54 13.16 -4.99 18.27
N LEU A 55 12.22 -4.62 19.14
CA LEU A 55 10.80 -4.70 18.85
C LEU A 55 10.39 -3.69 17.77
N LEU A 56 11.01 -2.51 17.74
CA LEU A 56 10.84 -1.54 16.64
C LEU A 56 11.29 -2.12 15.32
N ALA A 57 12.46 -2.77 15.28
CA ALA A 57 12.99 -3.35 14.05
C ALA A 57 12.06 -4.45 13.51
N ASP A 58 11.54 -5.31 14.38
CA ASP A 58 10.59 -6.37 14.00
C ASP A 58 9.28 -5.79 13.46
N VAL A 59 8.74 -4.75 14.11
CA VAL A 59 7.54 -4.04 13.63
C VAL A 59 7.81 -3.36 12.29
N SER A 60 8.93 -2.66 12.14
CA SER A 60 9.33 -2.04 10.87
C SER A 60 9.46 -3.07 9.74
N LEU A 61 10.07 -4.24 9.99
CA LEU A 61 10.15 -5.32 9.00
C LEU A 61 8.76 -5.90 8.66
N ALA A 62 7.87 -6.03 9.64
CA ALA A 62 6.49 -6.46 9.43
C ALA A 62 5.65 -5.45 8.62
N LEU A 63 6.09 -4.18 8.54
CA LEU A 63 5.45 -3.14 7.74
C LEU A 63 5.83 -3.17 6.26
N LEU A 64 6.99 -3.75 5.91
CA LEU A 64 7.48 -3.80 4.53
C LEU A 64 6.48 -4.40 3.53
N PRO A 65 5.80 -5.54 3.81
CA PRO A 65 4.82 -6.11 2.89
C PRO A 65 3.69 -5.13 2.58
N ASN A 66 3.17 -4.44 3.60
CA ASN A 66 2.12 -3.45 3.44
C ASN A 66 2.58 -2.27 2.56
N VAL A 67 3.78 -1.76 2.81
CA VAL A 67 4.35 -0.68 1.97
C VAL A 67 4.49 -1.15 0.52
N LEU A 68 5.03 -2.36 0.29
CA LEU A 68 5.25 -2.91 -1.05
C LEU A 68 3.96 -3.09 -1.86
N VAL A 69 2.86 -3.46 -1.21
CA VAL A 69 1.53 -3.59 -1.85
C VAL A 69 1.06 -2.24 -2.43
N PHE A 70 1.34 -1.12 -1.76
CA PHE A 70 1.01 0.21 -2.27
C PHE A 70 2.05 0.75 -3.25
N THR A 71 3.34 0.49 -3.02
CA THR A 71 4.40 1.07 -3.86
C THR A 71 4.60 0.33 -5.17
N MET A 72 4.32 -0.97 -5.26
CA MET A 72 4.45 -1.74 -6.51
C MET A 72 3.67 -1.14 -7.69
N PRO A 73 2.34 -0.93 -7.63
CA PRO A 73 1.60 -0.37 -8.75
C PRO A 73 2.02 1.07 -9.07
N ALA A 74 2.31 1.89 -8.05
CA ALA A 74 2.76 3.26 -8.24
C ALA A 74 4.16 3.32 -8.89
N ALA A 75 5.06 2.42 -8.51
CA ALA A 75 6.41 2.33 -9.06
C ALA A 75 6.42 1.88 -10.51
N VAL A 76 5.56 0.92 -10.88
CA VAL A 76 5.38 0.51 -12.28
C VAL A 76 4.90 1.67 -13.11
N LEU A 77 3.88 2.41 -12.65
CA LEU A 77 3.37 3.59 -13.35
C LEU A 77 4.47 4.63 -13.56
N ALA A 78 5.17 5.02 -12.48
CA ALA A 78 6.22 6.02 -12.53
C ALA A 78 7.38 5.58 -13.42
N GLY A 79 7.88 4.35 -13.25
CA GLY A 79 9.01 3.83 -14.01
C GLY A 79 8.71 3.69 -15.50
N VAL A 80 7.50 3.23 -15.85
CA VAL A 80 7.05 3.18 -17.25
C VAL A 80 6.98 4.59 -17.83
N MET A 81 6.40 5.55 -17.13
CA MET A 81 6.32 6.94 -17.60
C MET A 81 7.70 7.52 -17.86
N ILE A 82 8.65 7.32 -16.94
CA ILE A 82 10.02 7.79 -17.10
C ILE A 82 10.72 7.08 -18.27
N GLY A 83 10.54 5.76 -18.41
CA GLY A 83 11.11 4.99 -19.53
C GLY A 83 10.60 5.48 -20.88
N PHE A 84 9.30 5.71 -21.01
CA PHE A 84 8.71 6.26 -22.25
C PHE A 84 9.15 7.69 -22.50
N ALA A 85 9.23 8.52 -21.45
CA ALA A 85 9.75 9.88 -21.57
C ALA A 85 11.20 9.87 -22.10
N ARG A 86 12.06 8.99 -21.59
CA ARG A 86 13.45 8.86 -22.03
C ARG A 86 13.55 8.41 -23.49
N MET A 87 12.84 7.35 -23.85
CA MET A 87 12.78 6.87 -25.25
C MET A 87 12.22 7.94 -26.20
N GLY A 88 11.31 8.79 -25.72
CA GLY A 88 10.80 9.94 -26.45
C GLY A 88 11.85 11.03 -26.64
N SER A 89 12.58 11.39 -25.57
CA SER A 89 13.69 12.37 -25.62
C SER A 89 14.82 11.92 -26.53
N ASP A 90 15.13 10.62 -26.55
CA ASP A 90 16.17 10.03 -27.40
C ASP A 90 15.67 9.77 -28.85
N SER A 91 14.46 10.24 -29.19
CA SER A 91 13.82 10.10 -30.51
C SER A 91 13.62 8.63 -30.97
N GLU A 92 13.74 7.66 -30.08
CA GLU A 92 13.57 6.24 -30.39
C GLU A 92 12.11 5.92 -30.74
N ILE A 93 11.17 6.51 -30.01
CA ILE A 93 9.73 6.38 -30.33
C ILE A 93 9.43 6.95 -31.71
N VAL A 94 10.03 8.09 -32.06
CA VAL A 94 9.86 8.74 -33.37
C VAL A 94 10.44 7.87 -34.49
N ALA A 95 11.64 7.32 -34.29
CA ALA A 95 12.29 6.42 -35.24
C ALA A 95 11.49 5.13 -35.47
N MET A 96 11.00 4.50 -34.41
CA MET A 96 10.14 3.32 -34.51
C MET A 96 8.84 3.62 -35.25
N ARG A 97 8.22 4.78 -34.97
CA ARG A 97 7.01 5.24 -35.67
C ARG A 97 7.27 5.49 -37.16
N ALA A 98 8.40 6.08 -37.51
CA ALA A 98 8.81 6.29 -38.90
C ALA A 98 9.07 4.96 -39.64
N ALA A 99 9.53 3.93 -38.93
CA ALA A 99 9.70 2.57 -39.45
C ALA A 99 8.37 1.78 -39.55
N GLY A 100 7.21 2.41 -39.32
CA GLY A 100 5.89 1.78 -39.43
C GLY A 100 5.49 0.92 -38.22
N VAL A 101 6.16 1.06 -37.07
CA VAL A 101 5.79 0.34 -35.85
C VAL A 101 4.51 0.96 -35.27
N GLY A 102 3.45 0.16 -35.19
CA GLY A 102 2.20 0.59 -34.57
C GLY A 102 2.34 0.83 -33.07
N THR A 103 1.66 1.84 -32.54
CA THR A 103 1.68 2.22 -31.11
C THR A 103 1.29 1.08 -30.20
N TRP A 104 0.39 0.20 -30.67
CA TRP A 104 0.00 -1.00 -29.94
C TRP A 104 1.17 -1.94 -29.62
N THR A 105 2.19 -1.99 -30.47
CA THR A 105 3.39 -2.81 -30.26
C THR A 105 4.21 -2.33 -29.05
N LEU A 106 4.21 -1.02 -28.79
CA LEU A 106 4.89 -0.43 -27.62
C LEU A 106 4.02 -0.54 -26.36
N LEU A 107 2.71 -0.37 -26.47
CA LEU A 107 1.79 -0.39 -25.32
C LEU A 107 1.56 -1.79 -24.76
N TRP A 108 1.42 -2.79 -25.62
CA TRP A 108 1.10 -4.17 -25.22
C TRP A 108 2.02 -4.76 -24.13
N PRO A 109 3.36 -4.72 -24.25
CA PRO A 109 4.24 -5.29 -23.23
C PRO A 109 4.10 -4.61 -21.86
N VAL A 110 3.88 -3.29 -21.87
CA VAL A 110 3.71 -2.49 -20.65
C VAL A 110 2.39 -2.80 -19.97
N LEU A 111 1.30 -2.92 -20.74
CA LEU A 111 0.00 -3.31 -20.21
C LEU A 111 0.04 -4.70 -19.59
N MET A 112 0.78 -5.64 -20.19
CA MET A 112 0.97 -6.97 -19.61
C MET A 112 1.69 -6.90 -18.26
N ILE A 113 2.73 -6.09 -18.12
CA ILE A 113 3.41 -5.88 -16.82
C ILE A 113 2.45 -5.25 -15.81
N GLY A 114 1.70 -4.21 -16.21
CA GLY A 114 0.72 -3.55 -15.36
C GLY A 114 -0.37 -4.52 -14.88
N LEU A 115 -0.89 -5.37 -15.77
CA LEU A 115 -1.89 -6.38 -15.46
C LEU A 115 -1.35 -7.45 -14.48
N LEU A 116 -0.11 -7.90 -14.69
CA LEU A 116 0.54 -8.87 -13.80
C LEU A 116 0.73 -8.28 -12.39
N VAL A 117 1.22 -7.04 -12.30
CA VAL A 117 1.42 -6.37 -11.02
C VAL A 117 0.10 -6.04 -10.33
N ALA A 118 -0.92 -5.62 -11.08
CA ALA A 118 -2.27 -5.44 -10.56
C ALA A 118 -2.82 -6.77 -10.00
N GLY A 119 -2.72 -7.87 -10.76
CA GLY A 119 -3.15 -9.19 -10.30
C GLY A 119 -2.42 -9.66 -9.04
N ALA A 120 -1.10 -9.48 -8.98
CA ALA A 120 -0.30 -9.81 -7.80
C ALA A 120 -0.71 -8.96 -6.58
N THR A 121 -0.88 -7.65 -6.77
CA THR A 121 -1.27 -6.72 -5.70
C THR A 121 -2.67 -7.02 -5.18
N THR A 122 -3.62 -7.28 -6.08
CA THR A 122 -4.99 -7.69 -5.72
C THR A 122 -4.99 -9.01 -4.97
N TYR A 123 -4.20 -10.00 -5.39
CA TYR A 123 -4.11 -11.29 -4.72
C TYR A 123 -3.59 -11.14 -3.27
N ILE A 124 -2.56 -10.33 -3.06
CA ILE A 124 -2.02 -10.05 -1.72
C ILE A 124 -3.06 -9.31 -0.87
N GLN A 125 -3.66 -8.24 -1.40
CA GLN A 125 -4.72 -7.49 -0.71
C GLN A 125 -5.92 -8.35 -0.33
N MET A 126 -6.34 -9.26 -1.20
CA MET A 126 -7.50 -10.12 -0.96
C MET A 126 -7.26 -11.13 0.17
N LYS A 127 -5.99 -11.44 0.48
CA LYS A 127 -5.60 -12.25 1.64
C LYS A 127 -5.49 -11.42 2.92
N GLU A 128 -4.95 -10.20 2.85
CA GLU A 128 -4.74 -9.33 4.00
C GLU A 128 -6.00 -8.59 4.46
N ALA A 129 -6.83 -8.09 3.54
CA ALA A 129 -8.06 -7.37 3.84
C ALA A 129 -9.05 -8.12 4.77
N PRO A 130 -9.37 -9.42 4.56
CA PRO A 130 -10.24 -10.15 5.48
C PRO A 130 -9.59 -10.41 6.83
N GLN A 131 -8.25 -10.47 6.93
CA GLN A 131 -7.55 -10.62 8.20
C GLN A 131 -7.66 -9.34 9.02
N ALA A 132 -7.35 -8.20 8.42
CA ALA A 132 -7.51 -6.88 9.05
C ALA A 132 -8.97 -6.65 9.51
N ALA A 133 -9.96 -7.01 8.70
CA ALA A 133 -11.37 -6.90 9.08
C ALA A 133 -11.76 -7.82 10.25
N ARG A 134 -11.20 -9.05 10.31
CA ARG A 134 -11.42 -9.99 11.42
C ARG A 134 -10.76 -9.51 12.71
N ASP A 135 -9.56 -8.97 12.63
CA ASP A 135 -8.82 -8.48 13.79
C ASP A 135 -9.44 -7.21 14.37
N LEU A 136 -9.91 -6.28 13.51
CA LEU A 136 -10.72 -5.15 13.93
C LEU A 136 -12.02 -5.60 14.62
N LYS A 137 -12.71 -6.62 14.07
CA LYS A 137 -13.94 -7.15 14.67
C LYS A 137 -13.67 -7.82 16.03
N LYS A 138 -12.57 -8.55 16.18
CA LYS A 138 -12.15 -9.18 17.45
C LYS A 138 -11.74 -8.12 18.48
N ALA A 139 -10.97 -7.13 18.08
CA ALA A 139 -10.57 -6.02 18.94
C ALA A 139 -11.78 -5.20 19.40
N ALA A 140 -12.73 -4.94 18.50
CA ALA A 140 -14.00 -4.29 18.85
C ALA A 140 -14.81 -5.14 19.84
N LEU A 141 -14.94 -6.45 19.61
CA LEU A 141 -15.66 -7.35 20.51
C LEU A 141 -15.01 -7.43 21.91
N GLN A 142 -13.68 -7.49 21.97
CA GLN A 142 -12.93 -7.49 23.23
C GLN A 142 -13.01 -6.14 23.95
N GLY A 143 -13.02 -5.03 23.21
CA GLY A 143 -13.26 -3.69 23.76
C GLY A 143 -14.67 -3.54 24.33
N THR A 144 -15.68 -4.09 23.66
CA THR A 144 -17.06 -4.13 24.16
C THR A 144 -17.19 -4.99 25.41
N LEU A 145 -16.60 -6.19 25.44
CA LEU A 145 -16.63 -7.10 26.60
C LEU A 145 -15.86 -6.53 27.80
N ARG A 146 -14.71 -5.87 27.59
CA ARG A 146 -13.99 -5.17 28.66
C ARG A 146 -14.72 -3.94 29.19
N LYS A 147 -15.47 -3.22 28.35
CA LYS A 147 -16.35 -2.12 28.77
C LYS A 147 -17.58 -2.61 29.55
N LEU A 148 -17.98 -3.88 29.39
CA LEU A 148 -19.08 -4.49 30.15
C LEU A 148 -18.67 -4.93 31.56
N ASP A 149 -17.40 -5.28 31.78
CA ASP A 149 -16.85 -5.68 33.10
C ASP A 149 -16.19 -4.55 33.90
N SER A 150 -16.08 -3.34 33.35
CA SER A 150 -15.46 -2.19 34.02
C SER A 150 -16.52 -1.24 34.58
N PRO A 151 -16.45 -0.85 35.87
CA PRO A 151 -17.29 0.21 36.43
C PRO A 151 -17.05 1.50 35.65
N VAL A 152 -18.12 2.15 35.20
CA VAL A 152 -18.09 3.38 34.43
C VAL A 152 -17.44 4.50 35.26
N GLU A 153 -16.24 4.93 34.85
CA GLU A 153 -15.59 6.14 35.34
C GLU A 153 -16.38 7.36 34.80
N PRO A 154 -17.03 8.19 35.64
CA PRO A 154 -17.81 9.33 35.20
C PRO A 154 -16.91 10.50 34.81
N ARG A 155 -17.33 11.23 33.77
CA ARG A 155 -16.86 12.57 33.34
C ARG A 155 -15.59 12.63 32.47
N ASP A 156 -15.42 11.70 31.52
CA ASP A 156 -14.62 12.01 30.33
C ASP A 156 -15.43 11.76 29.05
N PHE A 157 -15.55 12.81 28.22
CA PHE A 157 -16.33 12.77 26.99
C PHE A 157 -15.52 12.03 25.93
N ASN A 158 -15.69 10.72 25.84
CA ASN A 158 -15.07 9.95 24.78
C ASN A 158 -16.00 9.79 23.57
N THR A 159 -15.83 10.65 22.57
CA THR A 159 -16.41 10.55 21.22
C THR A 159 -15.79 9.44 20.37
N GLU A 160 -15.74 8.21 20.87
CA GLU A 160 -15.14 7.06 20.17
C GLU A 160 -16.14 6.06 19.56
N ILE A 161 -17.46 6.35 19.59
CA ILE A 161 -18.47 5.49 18.94
C ILE A 161 -19.50 6.36 18.20
N PRO A 162 -19.56 6.33 16.86
CA PRO A 162 -20.60 7.03 16.10
C PRO A 162 -21.97 6.35 16.30
N GLY A 163 -22.97 7.08 16.79
CA GLY A 163 -24.39 6.73 16.63
C GLY A 163 -25.16 6.16 17.82
N TYR A 164 -24.61 6.12 19.04
CA TYR A 164 -25.38 5.75 20.24
C TYR A 164 -25.19 6.79 21.36
N LEU A 165 -26.30 7.38 21.82
CA LEU A 165 -26.36 8.27 22.98
C LEU A 165 -26.84 7.47 24.19
N ILE A 166 -25.95 7.20 25.14
CA ILE A 166 -26.32 6.59 26.43
C ILE A 166 -26.45 7.72 27.46
N TYR A 167 -27.66 7.91 27.96
CA TYR A 167 -27.97 8.87 29.02
C TYR A 167 -28.36 8.12 30.29
N VAL A 168 -27.52 8.19 31.32
CA VAL A 168 -27.83 7.68 32.67
C VAL A 168 -28.19 8.89 33.52
N ARG A 169 -29.42 8.89 34.06
CA ARG A 169 -30.02 10.09 34.68
C ARG A 169 -29.55 10.31 36.10
N ASP A 170 -29.34 9.26 36.89
CA ASP A 170 -28.68 9.28 38.21
C ASP A 170 -28.32 7.85 38.64
N GLY A 171 -27.32 7.71 39.53
CA GLY A 171 -26.94 6.44 40.14
C GLY A 171 -25.94 6.67 41.27
N ASP A 172 -26.33 6.33 42.50
CA ASP A 172 -25.48 6.49 43.68
C ASP A 172 -24.44 5.36 43.74
N LYS A 173 -23.15 5.74 43.70
CA LYS A 173 -22.00 4.83 43.56
C LYS A 173 -21.74 3.96 44.78
N ALA A 174 -22.38 4.20 45.92
CA ALA A 174 -22.06 3.45 47.14
C ALA A 174 -22.78 2.10 47.29
N GLN A 175 -23.88 1.84 46.55
CA GLN A 175 -24.72 0.66 46.80
C GLN A 175 -25.04 -0.23 45.59
N GLY A 176 -24.58 0.08 44.38
CA GLY A 176 -24.66 -0.85 43.25
C GLY A 176 -26.08 -1.28 42.86
N SER A 177 -27.08 -0.42 43.08
CA SER A 177 -28.47 -0.61 42.65
C SER A 177 -28.83 0.49 41.66
N TRP A 178 -29.23 0.11 40.45
CA TRP A 178 -29.60 1.01 39.36
C TRP A 178 -31.12 1.13 39.28
N GLY A 179 -31.65 2.36 39.30
CA GLY A 179 -33.05 2.71 39.07
C GLY A 179 -33.16 3.79 38.02
#